data_AF-A0A640S7Q7-F1
#
_entry.id   AF-A0A640S7Q7-F1
#
_cell.length_a   1.000
_cell.length_b   1.000
_cell.length_c   1.000
_cell.angle_alpha   90.00
_cell.angle_beta   90.00
_cell.angle_gamma   90.00
#
_symmetry.space_group_name_H-M   'P 1'
#
loop_
_entity.id
_entity.type
_entity.pdbx_description
1 polymer ?
#
loop_
_entity_poly.entity_id
_entity_poly.type
_entity_poly.pdbx_seq_one_letter_code
_entity_poly.pdbx_strand_id
1 'polypeptide(L)'
;MTDNGPQDTNGGHDVDAGGQWLPPPGNPAGVLGKQSLVALRAPAVRRLLALRARGGLSRQHVRLARECLGASERTVWRWLAEASQSPAAAAHPGARRTGRFEITAEIRVLLAYWHGNASAVHRQLMERAAAEAGGVRAQTSGTAAPVPPDIVAVPGGAALSQVPLLDPLPSLSTFLRAAP
;
A
#
# COMPACT_ATOMS: atom_id res chain seq x y z
N MET A 1 52.79 -24.29 -66.82
CA MET A 1 52.29 -24.64 -65.48
C MET A 1 50.83 -24.23 -65.45
N THR A 2 49.96 -25.20 -65.78
CA THR A 2 48.60 -25.45 -65.29
C THR A 2 48.10 -24.54 -64.15
N ASP A 3 46.82 -24.16 -63.99
CA ASP A 3 45.53 -24.63 -64.51
C ASP A 3 44.43 -24.04 -63.59
N ASN A 4 43.21 -23.84 -64.11
CA ASN A 4 41.92 -23.60 -63.44
C ASN A 4 41.76 -22.39 -62.47
N GLY A 5 40.73 -21.55 -62.54
CA GLY A 5 39.32 -21.74 -62.90
C GLY A 5 38.46 -21.15 -61.74
N PRO A 6 37.39 -20.37 -61.98
CA PRO A 6 36.66 -19.65 -60.93
C PRO A 6 35.41 -20.40 -60.41
N GLN A 7 34.86 -19.91 -59.28
CA GLN A 7 33.52 -20.19 -58.71
C GLN A 7 33.34 -21.53 -57.97
N ASP A 8 33.45 -21.47 -56.64
CA ASP A 8 32.77 -22.42 -55.75
C ASP A 8 31.72 -21.68 -54.93
N THR A 9 30.48 -22.07 -55.20
CA THR A 9 29.26 -21.79 -54.46
C THR A 9 29.38 -22.23 -52.99
N ASN A 10 28.97 -21.39 -52.05
CA ASN A 10 28.47 -21.90 -50.78
C ASN A 10 27.11 -21.28 -50.45
N GLY A 11 26.07 -21.98 -50.88
CA GLY A 11 24.75 -21.89 -50.26
C GLY A 11 24.81 -22.62 -48.92
N GLY A 12 24.68 -21.87 -47.84
CA GLY A 12 24.48 -22.37 -46.48
C GLY A 12 23.31 -21.63 -45.87
N HIS A 13 22.12 -22.10 -46.17
CA HIS A 13 20.87 -21.73 -45.50
C HIS A 13 20.86 -22.42 -44.13
N ASP A 14 21.42 -21.78 -43.11
CA ASP A 14 21.18 -22.16 -41.72
C ASP A 14 20.27 -21.13 -41.07
N VAL A 15 18.98 -21.47 -41.14
CA VAL A 15 17.93 -20.98 -40.26
C VAL A 15 18.19 -21.50 -38.85
N ASP A 16 19.13 -20.89 -38.13
CA ASP A 16 19.20 -21.11 -36.70
C ASP A 16 18.31 -20.09 -35.98
N ALA A 17 17.03 -20.47 -35.90
CA ALA A 17 16.02 -19.88 -35.03
C ALA A 17 16.30 -20.20 -33.55
N GLY A 18 17.55 -20.10 -33.11
CA GLY A 18 17.93 -20.05 -31.71
C GLY A 18 17.78 -18.62 -31.25
N GLY A 19 16.61 -18.26 -30.72
CA GLY A 19 16.38 -16.98 -30.04
C GLY A 19 17.42 -16.81 -28.96
N GLN A 20 18.53 -16.17 -29.30
CA GLN A 20 19.65 -15.95 -28.42
C GLN A 20 19.08 -15.18 -27.25
N TRP A 21 19.04 -15.82 -26.09
CA TRP A 21 18.80 -15.17 -24.83
C TRP A 21 19.94 -14.18 -24.65
N LEU A 22 19.75 -12.98 -25.21
CA LEU A 22 20.63 -11.86 -24.99
C LEU A 22 20.56 -11.65 -23.47
N PRO A 23 21.68 -11.82 -22.74
CA PRO A 23 21.65 -11.57 -21.31
C PRO A 23 21.06 -10.17 -21.12
N PRO A 24 20.09 -10.00 -20.21
CA PRO A 24 19.49 -8.70 -20.00
C PRO A 24 20.62 -7.70 -19.79
N PRO A 25 20.59 -6.52 -20.44
CA PRO A 25 21.67 -5.55 -20.35
C PRO A 25 22.02 -5.38 -18.88
N GLY A 26 23.29 -5.62 -18.53
CA GLY A 26 23.75 -5.64 -17.13
C GLY A 26 23.47 -4.33 -16.38
N ASN A 27 23.08 -3.29 -17.10
CA ASN A 27 22.50 -2.07 -16.58
C ASN A 27 21.27 -1.61 -17.40
N PRO A 28 20.04 -2.02 -17.04
CA PRO A 28 18.82 -1.55 -17.73
C PRO A 28 18.62 -0.03 -17.61
N ALA A 29 19.26 0.61 -16.62
CA ALA A 29 19.23 2.07 -16.48
C ALA A 29 20.06 2.78 -17.54
N GLY A 30 21.05 2.11 -18.14
CA GLY A 30 21.83 2.64 -19.26
C GLY A 30 21.06 2.61 -20.59
N VAL A 31 20.13 1.68 -20.76
CA VAL A 31 19.37 1.49 -22.02
C VAL A 31 18.10 2.34 -22.04
N LEU A 32 17.33 2.38 -20.95
CA LEU A 32 16.02 3.05 -20.90
C LEU A 32 16.06 4.41 -20.20
N GLY A 33 17.13 4.71 -19.47
CA GLY A 33 17.21 5.88 -18.60
C GLY A 33 16.41 5.72 -17.29
N LYS A 34 16.80 6.47 -16.26
CA LYS A 34 16.25 6.33 -14.89
C LYS A 34 14.74 6.62 -14.80
N GLN A 35 14.25 7.63 -15.54
CA GLN A 35 12.83 8.01 -15.50
C GLN A 35 11.92 6.95 -16.12
N SER A 36 12.34 6.32 -17.22
CA SER A 36 11.61 5.22 -17.84
C SER A 36 11.54 4.00 -16.93
N LEU A 37 12.63 3.68 -16.22
CA LEU A 37 12.61 2.63 -15.19
C LEU A 37 11.64 2.94 -14.06
N VAL A 38 11.53 4.20 -13.63
CA VAL A 38 10.55 4.63 -12.62
C VAL A 38 9.12 4.44 -13.16
N ALA A 39 8.85 4.86 -14.38
CA ALA A 39 7.54 4.69 -15.02
C ALA A 39 7.14 3.21 -15.17
N LEU A 40 8.10 2.31 -15.39
CA LEU A 40 7.89 0.87 -15.53
C LEU A 40 7.60 0.15 -14.20
N ARG A 41 7.92 0.74 -13.04
CA ARG A 41 7.70 0.08 -11.73
C ARG A 41 6.24 -0.21 -11.47
N ALA A 42 5.36 0.76 -11.70
CA ALA A 42 3.93 0.64 -11.45
C ALA A 42 3.26 -0.48 -12.27
N PRO A 43 3.39 -0.54 -13.61
CA PRO A 43 2.83 -1.65 -14.39
C PRO A 43 3.46 -3.00 -14.03
N ALA A 44 4.76 -3.06 -13.72
CA ALA A 44 5.41 -4.30 -13.30
C ALA A 44 4.85 -4.83 -11.98
N VAL A 45 4.72 -3.97 -10.95
CA VAL A 45 4.15 -4.37 -9.65
C VAL A 45 2.69 -4.77 -9.78
N ARG A 46 1.88 -4.08 -10.59
CA ARG A 46 0.50 -4.49 -10.89
C ARG A 46 0.43 -5.87 -11.53
N ARG A 47 1.33 -6.18 -12.47
CA ARG A 47 1.37 -7.50 -13.11
C ARG A 47 1.76 -8.61 -12.12
N LEU A 48 2.73 -8.36 -11.25
CA LEU A 48 3.14 -9.29 -10.20
C LEU A 48 2.02 -9.53 -9.18
N LEU A 49 1.27 -8.49 -8.80
CA LEU A 49 0.09 -8.64 -7.95
C LEU A 49 -1.01 -9.46 -8.63
N ALA A 50 -1.25 -9.24 -9.94
CA ALA A 50 -2.19 -10.05 -10.71
C ALA A 50 -1.76 -11.54 -10.77
N LEU A 51 -0.47 -11.82 -10.90
CA LEU A 51 0.07 -13.18 -10.81
C LEU A 51 -0.12 -13.79 -9.42
N ARG A 52 0.09 -12.99 -8.36
CA ARG A 52 -0.13 -13.41 -6.96
C ARG A 52 -1.59 -13.76 -6.70
N ALA A 53 -2.52 -12.94 -7.19
CA ALA A 53 -3.96 -13.19 -7.04
C ALA A 53 -4.41 -14.50 -7.72
N ARG A 54 -3.71 -14.93 -8.77
CA ARG A 54 -3.95 -16.20 -9.49
C ARG A 54 -3.17 -17.38 -8.91
N GLY A 55 -2.41 -17.19 -7.82
CA GLY A 55 -1.56 -18.22 -7.22
C GLY A 55 -0.27 -18.55 -7.99
N GLY A 56 0.05 -17.82 -9.06
CA GLY A 56 1.17 -18.10 -9.97
C GLY A 56 2.43 -17.26 -9.72
N LEU A 57 2.53 -16.56 -8.59
CA LEU A 57 3.72 -15.76 -8.29
C LEU A 57 4.88 -16.66 -7.87
N SER A 58 5.90 -16.77 -8.73
CA SER A 58 7.11 -17.53 -8.49
C SER A 58 8.30 -16.60 -8.20
N ARG A 59 9.35 -17.13 -7.56
CA ARG A 59 10.63 -16.42 -7.39
C ARG A 59 11.24 -16.00 -8.73
N GLN A 60 11.02 -16.79 -9.78
CA GLN A 60 11.50 -16.48 -11.13
C GLN A 60 10.85 -15.20 -11.69
N HIS A 61 9.55 -15.01 -11.46
CA HIS A 61 8.87 -13.76 -11.86
C HIS A 61 9.45 -12.53 -11.16
N VAL A 62 9.81 -12.67 -9.87
CA VAL A 62 10.43 -11.57 -9.10
C VAL A 62 11.87 -11.32 -9.56
N ARG A 63 12.62 -12.38 -9.88
CA ARG A 63 13.99 -12.28 -10.43
C ARG A 63 14.01 -11.53 -11.76
N LEU A 64 13.13 -11.90 -12.69
CA LEU A 64 12.98 -11.19 -13.97
C LEU A 64 12.62 -9.73 -13.78
N ALA A 65 11.67 -9.43 -12.88
CA ALA A 65 11.31 -8.05 -12.57
C ALA A 65 12.48 -7.25 -11.97
N ARG A 66 13.29 -7.86 -11.09
CA ARG A 66 14.51 -7.22 -10.54
C ARG A 66 15.50 -6.86 -11.66
N GLU A 67 15.69 -7.77 -12.61
CA GLU A 67 16.66 -7.62 -13.71
C GLU A 67 16.19 -6.53 -14.68
N CYS A 68 14.91 -6.51 -15.05
CA CYS A 68 14.36 -5.46 -15.92
C CYS A 68 14.32 -4.08 -15.26
N LEU A 69 14.05 -4.00 -13.96
CA LEU A 69 13.88 -2.74 -13.23
C LEU A 69 15.19 -2.21 -12.61
N GLY A 70 16.27 -2.99 -12.65
CA GLY A 70 17.53 -2.66 -11.97
C GLY A 70 17.39 -2.54 -10.45
N ALA A 71 16.49 -3.33 -9.85
CA ALA A 71 16.20 -3.31 -8.41
C ALA A 71 16.65 -4.61 -7.74
N SER A 72 16.87 -4.60 -6.42
CA SER A 72 17.15 -5.84 -5.67
C SER A 72 15.86 -6.63 -5.44
N GLU A 73 15.98 -7.95 -5.31
CA GLU A 73 14.82 -8.83 -5.05
C GLU A 73 14.07 -8.41 -3.77
N ARG A 74 14.81 -8.07 -2.71
CA ARG A 74 14.26 -7.52 -1.45
C ARG A 74 13.41 -6.26 -1.70
N THR A 75 13.83 -5.40 -2.62
CA THR A 75 13.09 -4.17 -2.95
C THR A 75 11.78 -4.50 -3.65
N VAL A 76 11.79 -5.43 -4.59
CA VAL A 76 10.58 -5.86 -5.30
C VAL A 76 9.59 -6.52 -4.33
N TRP A 77 10.07 -7.38 -3.42
CA TRP A 77 9.22 -7.95 -2.37
C TRP A 77 8.64 -6.89 -1.43
N ARG A 78 9.44 -5.89 -1.04
CA ARG A 78 8.95 -4.76 -0.25
C ARG A 78 7.83 -4.01 -0.99
N TRP A 79 8.00 -3.73 -2.28
CA TRP A 79 6.96 -3.10 -3.09
C TRP A 79 5.69 -3.93 -3.16
N LEU A 80 5.80 -5.26 -3.29
CA LEU A 80 4.64 -6.15 -3.29
C LEU A 80 3.91 -6.16 -1.95
N ALA A 81 4.64 -6.11 -0.83
CA ALA A 81 4.06 -6.00 0.50
C ALA A 81 3.31 -4.67 0.66
N GLU A 82 3.95 -3.55 0.34
CA GLU A 82 3.35 -2.21 0.41
C GLU A 82 2.12 -2.08 -0.51
N ALA A 83 2.22 -2.56 -1.75
CA ALA A 83 1.15 -2.52 -2.74
C ALA A 83 -0.02 -3.45 -2.41
N SER A 84 0.22 -4.52 -1.62
CA SER A 84 -0.86 -5.37 -1.09
C SER A 84 -1.65 -4.71 0.03
N GLN A 85 -1.05 -3.75 0.75
CA GLN A 85 -1.68 -3.03 1.85
C GLN A 85 -2.38 -1.75 1.38
N SER A 86 -1.88 -1.12 0.30
CA SER A 86 -2.44 0.12 -0.23
C SER A 86 -2.43 0.13 -1.76
N PRO A 87 -3.59 0.33 -2.41
CA PRO A 87 -3.66 0.42 -3.88
C PRO A 87 -2.89 1.65 -4.40
N ALA A 88 -2.76 2.72 -3.61
CA ALA A 88 -1.96 3.88 -3.96
C ALA A 88 -0.45 3.57 -4.04
N ALA A 89 0.04 2.62 -3.23
CA ALA A 89 1.43 2.18 -3.28
C ALA A 89 1.75 1.37 -4.55
N ALA A 90 0.74 0.73 -5.16
CA ALA A 90 0.89 0.08 -6.47
C ALA A 90 1.07 1.09 -7.62
N ALA A 91 0.53 2.31 -7.48
CA ALA A 91 0.65 3.36 -8.49
C ALA A 91 2.05 3.99 -8.53
N HIS A 92 2.74 4.06 -7.38
CA HIS A 92 4.09 4.63 -7.30
C HIS A 92 5.03 3.76 -6.45
N PRO A 93 5.41 2.56 -6.92
CA PRO A 93 6.24 1.66 -6.13
C PRO A 93 7.62 2.25 -5.87
N GLY A 94 7.99 2.30 -4.59
CA GLY A 94 9.28 2.85 -4.15
C GLY A 94 9.39 4.35 -4.24
N ALA A 95 8.30 5.06 -4.52
CA ALA A 95 8.27 6.51 -4.30
C ALA A 95 8.48 6.77 -2.81
N ARG A 96 9.44 7.64 -2.50
CA ARG A 96 9.62 8.12 -1.13
C ARG A 96 8.36 8.91 -0.78
N ARG A 97 7.71 8.58 0.34
CA ARG A 97 6.62 9.41 0.85
C ARG A 97 7.18 10.81 1.08
N THR A 98 6.73 11.77 0.27
CA THR A 98 7.18 13.16 0.31
C THR A 98 6.44 13.98 1.36
N GLY A 99 5.32 13.45 1.87
CA GLY A 99 4.59 14.05 2.98
C GLY A 99 5.41 13.98 4.26
N ARG A 100 5.63 15.14 4.89
CA ARG A 100 6.09 15.19 6.27
C ARG A 100 4.93 14.79 7.17
N PHE A 101 5.26 14.11 8.28
CA PHE A 101 4.26 13.86 9.30
C PHE A 101 4.01 15.16 10.07
N GLU A 102 2.75 15.62 10.06
CA GLU A 102 2.33 16.80 10.79
C GLU A 102 1.64 16.39 12.09
N ILE A 103 2.06 17.02 13.20
CA ILE A 103 1.42 16.82 14.49
C ILE A 103 0.14 17.66 14.52
N THR A 104 -1.00 17.01 14.26
CA THR A 104 -2.31 17.62 14.32
C THR A 104 -2.74 17.89 15.77
N ALA A 105 -3.80 18.69 15.96
CA ALA A 105 -4.35 18.96 17.28
C ALA A 105 -4.79 17.68 18.01
N GLU A 106 -5.39 16.72 17.29
CA GLU A 106 -5.78 15.42 17.83
C GLU A 106 -4.57 14.62 18.35
N ILE A 107 -3.48 14.61 17.59
CA ILE A 107 -2.25 13.90 17.98
C ILE A 107 -1.62 14.56 19.21
N ARG A 108 -1.71 15.89 19.35
CA ARG A 108 -1.29 16.60 20.58
C ARG A 108 -2.10 16.15 21.80
N VAL A 109 -3.42 16.00 21.67
CA VAL A 109 -4.29 15.51 22.76
C VAL A 109 -3.94 14.07 23.14
N LEU A 110 -3.75 13.19 22.15
CA LEU A 110 -3.34 11.80 22.40
C LEU A 110 -1.98 11.72 23.08
N LEU A 111 -1.01 12.52 22.64
CA LEU A 111 0.29 12.61 23.29
C LEU A 111 0.15 13.10 24.73
N ALA A 112 -0.68 14.10 25.02
CA ALA A 112 -0.92 14.56 26.38
C ALA A 112 -1.56 13.46 27.26
N TYR A 113 -2.56 12.75 26.73
CA TYR A 113 -3.21 11.64 27.42
C TYR A 113 -2.23 10.52 27.78
N TRP A 114 -1.35 10.14 26.84
CA TRP A 114 -0.30 9.14 27.06
C TRP A 114 1.01 9.71 27.64
N HIS A 115 0.99 10.96 28.11
CA HIS A 115 2.12 11.61 28.77
C HIS A 115 3.41 11.62 27.91
N GLY A 116 3.26 11.75 26.59
CA GLY A 116 4.34 11.77 25.61
C GLY A 116 4.76 10.39 25.08
N ASN A 117 4.10 9.30 25.49
CA ASN A 117 4.44 7.96 25.01
C ASN A 117 3.98 7.74 23.55
N ALA A 118 4.89 8.01 22.61
CA ALA A 118 4.64 7.87 21.18
C ALA A 118 4.26 6.43 20.74
N SER A 119 4.79 5.40 21.42
CA SER A 119 4.46 4.01 21.13
C SER A 119 3.02 3.68 21.52
N ALA A 120 2.53 4.20 22.64
CA ALA A 120 1.14 4.03 23.06
C ALA A 120 0.18 4.75 22.10
N VAL A 121 0.51 5.99 21.71
CA VAL A 121 -0.24 6.74 20.69
C VAL A 121 -0.26 5.98 19.36
N HIS A 122 0.88 5.43 18.92
CA HIS A 122 0.95 4.67 17.67
C HIS A 122 0.04 3.45 17.70
N ARG A 123 0.03 2.68 18.79
CA ARG A 123 -0.88 1.53 18.95
C ARG A 123 -2.34 1.95 18.87
N GLN A 124 -2.73 3.01 19.58
CA GLN A 124 -4.11 3.50 19.54
C GLN A 124 -4.51 4.02 18.14
N LEU A 125 -3.60 4.70 17.43
CA LEU A 125 -3.85 5.14 16.05
C LEU A 125 -4.00 3.95 15.09
N MET A 126 -3.21 2.88 15.28
CA MET A 126 -3.34 1.64 14.51
C MET A 126 -4.67 0.94 14.78
N GLU A 127 -5.12 0.89 16.03
CA GLU A 127 -6.42 0.33 16.41
C GLU A 127 -7.57 1.13 15.76
N ARG A 128 -7.51 2.47 15.80
CA ARG A 128 -8.48 3.33 15.12
C ARG A 128 -8.50 3.11 13.62
N ALA A 129 -7.34 3.07 12.97
CA ALA A 129 -7.25 2.81 11.53
C ALA A 129 -7.81 1.43 11.15
N ALA A 130 -7.61 0.40 11.98
CA ALA A 130 -8.18 -0.92 11.78
C ALA A 130 -9.71 -0.92 11.95
N ALA A 131 -10.24 -0.19 12.93
CA ALA A 131 -11.68 -0.02 13.14
C ALA A 131 -12.36 0.70 11.96
N GLU A 132 -11.77 1.78 11.47
CA GLU A 132 -12.23 2.51 10.28
C GLU A 132 -12.24 1.63 9.02
N ALA A 133 -11.15 0.87 8.79
CA ALA A 133 -11.06 -0.07 7.67
C ALA A 133 -12.10 -1.21 7.74
N GLY A 134 -12.42 -1.68 8.96
CA GLY A 134 -13.48 -2.66 9.20
C GLY A 134 -14.89 -2.08 9.01
N GLY A 135 -15.10 -0.84 9.43
CA GLY A 135 -16.37 -0.11 9.28
C GLY A 135 -16.74 0.17 7.83
N VAL A 136 -15.78 0.58 6.99
CA VAL A 136 -16.01 0.83 5.55
C VAL A 136 -16.44 -0.46 4.83
N ARG A 137 -15.90 -1.62 5.22
CA ARG A 137 -16.27 -2.93 4.64
C ARG A 137 -17.69 -3.37 5.02
N ALA A 138 -18.16 -3.05 6.23
CA ALA A 138 -19.52 -3.37 6.67
C ALA A 138 -20.59 -2.51 5.97
N GLN A 139 -20.27 -1.26 5.66
CA GLN A 139 -21.18 -0.32 4.98
C GLN A 139 -21.44 -0.69 3.51
N THR A 140 -20.50 -1.38 2.83
CA THR A 140 -20.63 -1.77 1.42
C THR A 140 -21.43 -3.07 1.17
N SER A 141 -21.91 -3.75 2.22
CA SER A 141 -22.64 -5.02 2.10
C SER A 141 -24.12 -4.95 2.49
N GLY A 142 -24.68 -3.74 2.64
CA GLY A 142 -26.11 -3.54 2.88
C GLY A 142 -26.90 -3.38 1.58
N THR A 143 -27.71 -4.39 1.25
CA THR A 143 -28.78 -4.32 0.23
C THR A 143 -29.67 -3.09 0.47
N ALA A 144 -29.88 -2.32 -0.59
CA ALA A 144 -30.84 -1.24 -0.65
C ALA A 144 -32.28 -1.80 -0.57
N ALA A 145 -33.00 -1.44 0.48
CA ALA A 145 -34.46 -1.47 0.55
C ALA A 145 -34.95 -0.01 0.75
N PRO A 146 -36.12 0.36 0.20
CA PRO A 146 -36.49 1.76 0.01
C PRO A 146 -36.85 2.45 1.33
N VAL A 147 -36.27 3.63 1.55
CA VAL A 147 -36.54 4.52 2.68
C VAL A 147 -37.76 5.40 2.34
N PRO A 148 -38.80 5.49 3.19
CA PRO A 148 -39.79 6.57 3.09
C PRO A 148 -39.19 7.91 3.55
N PRO A 149 -39.64 9.06 3.00
CA PRO A 149 -39.02 10.34 3.28
C PRO A 149 -39.49 10.89 4.62
N ASP A 150 -38.66 10.75 5.64
CA ASP A 150 -38.33 11.82 6.59
C ASP A 150 -37.52 11.21 7.73
N ILE A 151 -36.28 11.69 7.87
CA ILE A 151 -35.42 11.76 9.04
C ILE A 151 -34.00 11.79 8.49
N VAL A 152 -33.46 13.01 8.40
CA VAL A 152 -32.02 13.23 8.25
C VAL A 152 -31.36 12.69 9.51
N ALA A 153 -30.89 11.44 9.45
CA ALA A 153 -30.11 10.83 10.51
C ALA A 153 -28.69 11.42 10.49
N VAL A 154 -28.46 12.41 11.35
CA VAL A 154 -27.13 12.88 11.72
C VAL A 154 -26.46 11.78 12.57
N PRO A 155 -25.31 11.22 12.17
CA PRO A 155 -24.62 10.23 12.98
C PRO A 155 -23.77 10.94 14.03
N GLY A 156 -24.24 10.97 15.28
CA GLY A 156 -23.43 11.44 16.41
C GLY A 156 -24.21 12.25 17.44
N GLY A 157 -25.16 11.62 18.11
CA GLY A 157 -25.84 12.22 19.26
C GLY A 157 -26.58 11.13 20.02
N ALA A 158 -26.01 10.64 21.10
CA ALA A 158 -26.75 9.81 22.04
C ALA A 158 -27.93 10.63 22.57
N ALA A 159 -29.14 10.07 22.48
CA ALA A 159 -30.33 10.68 23.05
C ALA A 159 -30.11 10.86 24.57
N LEU A 160 -30.18 12.11 25.04
CA LEU A 160 -30.02 12.49 26.45
C LEU A 160 -31.13 11.91 27.37
N SER A 161 -32.08 11.17 26.82
CA SER A 161 -33.18 10.52 27.54
C SER A 161 -32.83 9.13 28.09
N GLN A 162 -31.62 8.60 27.85
CA GLN A 162 -31.20 7.28 28.34
C GLN A 162 -30.12 7.29 29.44
N VAL A 163 -29.81 8.45 30.04
CA VAL A 163 -28.92 8.51 31.20
C VAL A 163 -29.75 8.33 32.47
N PRO A 164 -29.53 7.29 33.31
CA PRO A 164 -30.18 7.21 34.60
C PRO A 164 -29.78 8.42 35.45
N LEU A 165 -30.78 9.08 36.03
CA LEU A 165 -30.64 10.20 36.95
C LEU A 165 -29.80 9.73 38.15
N LEU A 166 -28.50 10.06 38.15
CA LEU A 166 -27.64 9.93 39.32
C LEU A 166 -28.14 10.97 40.34
N ASP A 167 -28.38 10.52 41.58
CA ASP A 167 -28.76 11.41 42.67
C ASP A 167 -27.76 12.59 42.78
N PRO A 168 -28.25 13.82 42.99
CA PRO A 168 -27.39 14.98 43.09
C PRO A 168 -26.44 14.82 44.28
N LEU A 169 -25.14 14.75 43.99
CA LEU A 169 -24.09 14.77 45.01
C LEU A 169 -24.25 16.00 45.91
N PRO A 170 -24.12 15.86 47.24
CA PRO A 170 -24.18 17.01 48.13
C PRO A 170 -23.05 17.98 47.78
N SER A 171 -23.40 19.26 47.67
CA SER A 171 -22.46 20.32 47.30
C SER A 171 -21.24 20.34 48.24
N LEU A 172 -20.08 20.74 47.72
CA LEU A 172 -18.80 20.87 48.42
C LEU A 172 -18.92 21.73 49.70
N SER A 173 -19.87 22.67 49.73
CA SER A 173 -20.22 23.50 50.88
C SER A 173 -20.78 22.71 52.08
N THR A 174 -21.44 21.56 51.83
CA THR A 174 -21.94 20.65 52.88
C THR A 174 -20.80 19.84 53.49
N PHE A 175 -19.80 19.44 52.69
CA PHE A 175 -18.62 18.72 53.18
C PHE A 175 -17.75 19.58 54.10
N LEU A 176 -17.59 20.86 53.80
CA LEU A 176 -16.76 21.77 54.59
C LEU A 176 -17.40 22.23 55.91
N ARG A 177 -18.70 21.95 56.13
CA ARG A 177 -19.39 22.32 57.37
C ARG A 177 -19.48 21.18 58.40
N ALA A 178 -19.06 19.98 58.04
CA ALA A 178 -19.17 18.77 58.87
C ALA A 178 -17.82 18.28 59.45
N ALA A 179 -16.76 19.07 59.35
CA ALA A 179 -15.50 18.80 60.04
C ALA A 179 -15.47 19.56 61.39
N PRO A 180 -15.51 18.87 62.54
CA PRO A 180 -15.26 19.47 63.85
C PRO A 180 -13.77 19.81 64.07
#